data_AF-A0ABD5P519-F1
#
_entry.id   AF-A0ABD5P519-F1
#
_cell.length_a   1.000
_cell.length_b   1.000
_cell.length_c   1.000
_cell.angle_alpha   90.00
_cell.angle_beta   90.00
_cell.angle_gamma   90.00
#
_symmetry.space_group_name_H-M   'P 1'
#
loop_
_entity.id
_entity.type
_entity.pdbx_description
1 polymer ?
#
loop_
_entity_poly.entity_id
_entity_poly.type
_entity_poly.pdbx_seq_one_letter_code
_entity_poly.pdbx_strand_id
1 'polypeptide(L)'
;MYDTSRRAFLSGGGTIAVGGLVGLSGCLDTVLSSDEEDRESNERDPLPSFHRWLYAPAATGAAGNAYTYAYVDGDALVNPMEYGLHSSPLIADKATELIGEYVPPMIDEYGIDVDGAVAVNHGPGPGGASGVAVFGGFDATELRAESANAAENEESVETGAHAGHDLYFDEETGVAISHGTFVTGFSGDEIVSGRAVVEALIDARDGAATRLHEVDETAETLLRRQGERPIVFGAPAVEEETGRRFRRSPNETDDGADTDAPTVTGGGFSIEPDGDRLHYQITMITEQAVSDADAFGNGVPILDRFDEPSVTEDGVVLTYEATDGGRMEIDDRRSRPEARFDVDVNRGSVTVIHVGGDEIPADELAIVFEERDTERQIRWGAISNIDTIRTGDTVSVAVDTPVLGDELRLVWTPGSDVVHTESVPDRTGGRPNATFRTEFGTDAVSISHTGGDAIPAEELDVHVDSPDGDRVTNWTELDDSGTVTQGDTVTVDVSEADEGGRIRLVWTPDGTLLSDHPIAIDATPPNTTFDVGFDPGADTATVRHAAGDSIPADELELIVTGPENRSRPWQELSDDDVVRPGDAVTIDLSERDSWWHLAVWWTVADIDLESVRIPDLD
;
A
#
# COMPACT_ATOMS: atom_id res chain seq x y z
N MET A 1 -8.15 -9.89 -30.67
CA MET A 1 -9.21 -9.94 -31.70
C MET A 1 -10.26 -8.94 -31.26
N TYR A 2 -10.06 -7.65 -31.57
CA TYR A 2 -10.81 -6.53 -31.00
C TYR A 2 -11.78 -5.93 -32.02
N ASP A 3 -13.01 -5.70 -31.54
CA ASP A 3 -14.19 -5.30 -32.30
C ASP A 3 -14.13 -3.83 -32.70
N THR A 4 -13.87 -3.56 -33.98
CA THR A 4 -13.85 -2.22 -34.57
C THR A 4 -15.22 -1.93 -35.21
N SER A 5 -16.22 -1.58 -34.41
CA SER A 5 -17.59 -1.40 -34.91
C SER A 5 -18.37 -0.25 -34.25
N ARG A 6 -17.90 1.01 -34.34
CA ARG A 6 -18.75 2.17 -33.98
C ARG A 6 -18.40 3.54 -34.62
N ARG A 7 -17.98 3.56 -35.89
CA ARG A 7 -17.97 4.80 -36.70
C ARG A 7 -18.51 4.57 -38.10
N ALA A 8 -19.82 4.74 -38.28
CA ALA A 8 -20.44 4.92 -39.59
C ALA A 8 -21.88 5.43 -39.48
N PHE A 9 -22.11 6.66 -39.02
CA PHE A 9 -23.31 7.41 -39.39
C PHE A 9 -22.98 8.90 -39.44
N LEU A 10 -23.43 9.57 -40.51
CA LEU A 10 -23.24 10.97 -40.91
C LEU A 10 -22.11 11.26 -41.91
N SER A 11 -22.22 10.67 -43.10
CA SER A 11 -21.87 11.39 -44.34
C SER A 11 -23.10 11.37 -45.26
N GLY A 12 -23.74 12.52 -45.43
CA GLY A 12 -25.06 12.55 -46.05
C GLY A 12 -25.67 13.92 -46.32
N GLY A 13 -24.88 14.86 -46.84
CA GLY A 13 -25.34 15.88 -47.80
C GLY A 13 -26.18 17.06 -47.32
N GLY A 14 -25.87 18.26 -47.84
CA GLY A 14 -26.87 19.33 -47.90
C GLY A 14 -26.36 20.76 -47.83
N THR A 15 -25.48 21.16 -48.75
CA THR A 15 -25.24 22.57 -49.08
C THR A 15 -26.55 23.23 -49.55
N ILE A 16 -27.10 24.20 -48.80
CA ILE A 16 -28.06 25.19 -49.33
C ILE A 16 -27.80 26.60 -48.75
N ALA A 17 -27.35 27.46 -49.65
CA ALA A 17 -27.69 28.87 -49.89
C ALA A 17 -27.76 29.91 -48.75
N VAL A 18 -26.85 30.88 -48.91
CA VAL A 18 -26.92 32.29 -48.50
C VAL A 18 -28.23 32.98 -48.94
N GLY A 19 -28.86 33.74 -48.04
CA GLY A 19 -29.91 34.71 -48.35
C GLY A 19 -30.37 35.49 -47.12
N GLY A 20 -30.10 36.80 -47.07
CA GLY A 20 -30.45 37.69 -45.95
C GLY A 20 -31.83 38.36 -46.03
N LEU A 21 -32.21 39.02 -44.93
CA LEU A 21 -33.23 40.10 -44.78
C LEU A 21 -33.13 40.61 -43.33
N VAL A 22 -32.49 41.75 -43.06
CA VAL A 22 -33.05 43.10 -42.82
C VAL A 22 -34.26 43.17 -41.87
N GLY A 23 -34.01 43.69 -40.66
CA GLY A 23 -34.72 44.81 -40.02
C GLY A 23 -36.10 44.56 -39.38
N LEU A 24 -36.24 44.92 -38.10
CA LEU A 24 -37.08 46.05 -37.68
C LEU A 24 -36.84 46.41 -36.21
N SER A 25 -36.36 47.63 -36.02
CA SER A 25 -36.50 48.45 -34.83
C SER A 25 -37.98 48.76 -34.55
N GLY A 26 -38.40 48.68 -33.29
CA GLY A 26 -39.71 49.14 -32.84
C GLY A 26 -39.72 49.50 -31.37
N CYS A 27 -39.51 50.78 -31.06
CA CYS A 27 -39.89 51.37 -29.79
C CYS A 27 -41.42 51.49 -29.74
N LEU A 28 -42.05 51.01 -28.67
CA LEU A 28 -43.33 51.56 -28.20
C LEU A 28 -43.36 51.56 -26.68
N ASP A 29 -43.52 52.78 -26.18
CA ASP A 29 -43.63 53.23 -24.82
C ASP A 29 -45.13 53.27 -24.44
N THR A 30 -45.52 52.55 -23.39
CA THR A 30 -46.80 52.69 -22.64
C THR A 30 -46.56 51.99 -21.30
N VAL A 31 -46.27 52.65 -20.17
CA VAL A 31 -47.05 53.60 -19.36
C VAL A 31 -48.37 52.98 -18.83
N LEU A 32 -48.27 52.47 -17.59
CA LEU A 32 -49.27 52.36 -16.51
C LEU A 32 -50.26 51.17 -16.47
N SER A 33 -49.81 50.11 -15.76
CA SER A 33 -50.57 49.35 -14.75
C SER A 33 -49.56 48.68 -13.82
N SER A 34 -49.05 49.35 -12.78
CA SER A 34 -49.52 49.30 -11.38
C SER A 34 -49.78 47.89 -10.84
N ASP A 35 -48.74 47.40 -10.14
CA ASP A 35 -48.74 46.60 -8.92
C ASP A 35 -49.19 45.11 -9.01
N GLU A 36 -48.22 44.22 -8.75
CA GLU A 36 -48.35 42.80 -8.32
C GLU A 36 -47.99 41.64 -9.30
N GLU A 37 -47.28 41.84 -10.41
CA GLU A 37 -46.78 40.73 -11.27
C GLU A 37 -45.25 40.62 -11.45
N ASP A 38 -44.43 41.43 -10.76
CA ASP A 38 -42.95 41.40 -10.89
C ASP A 38 -42.20 40.51 -9.87
N ARG A 39 -42.90 39.59 -9.20
CA ARG A 39 -42.26 38.53 -8.40
C ARG A 39 -42.43 37.20 -9.13
N GLU A 40 -41.52 36.87 -10.06
CA GLU A 40 -41.19 35.47 -10.45
C GLU A 40 -40.29 35.37 -11.71
N SER A 41 -39.44 36.36 -12.02
CA SER A 41 -38.18 35.96 -12.67
C SER A 41 -37.33 35.32 -11.58
N ASN A 42 -37.48 34.00 -11.40
CA ASN A 42 -36.49 33.14 -10.75
C ASN A 42 -35.20 33.20 -11.58
N GLU A 43 -34.58 34.38 -11.62
CA GLU A 43 -33.24 34.61 -12.16
C GLU A 43 -32.32 33.92 -11.16
N ARG A 44 -32.17 32.60 -11.33
CA ARG A 44 -31.27 31.79 -10.51
C ARG A 44 -29.89 32.45 -10.56
N ASP A 45 -29.25 32.61 -9.40
CA ASP A 45 -27.91 33.18 -9.31
C ASP A 45 -26.97 32.52 -10.32
N PRO A 46 -26.18 33.28 -11.09
CA PRO A 46 -25.34 32.69 -12.14
C PRO A 46 -24.35 31.67 -11.56
N LEU A 47 -24.08 30.60 -12.31
CA LEU A 47 -23.05 29.62 -11.94
C LEU A 47 -21.65 30.24 -12.08
N PRO A 48 -20.69 29.89 -11.21
CA PRO A 48 -19.33 30.43 -11.28
C PRO A 48 -18.59 29.90 -12.51
N SER A 49 -17.75 30.72 -13.14
CA SER A 49 -17.10 30.45 -14.43
C SER A 49 -16.32 29.13 -14.47
N PHE A 50 -15.75 28.70 -13.35
CA PHE A 50 -15.03 27.44 -13.23
C PHE A 50 -15.93 26.19 -13.38
N HIS A 51 -17.26 26.32 -13.22
CA HIS A 51 -18.21 25.20 -13.35
C HIS A 51 -18.13 24.50 -14.72
N ARG A 52 -17.65 25.20 -15.75
CA ARG A 52 -17.47 24.65 -17.09
C ARG A 52 -16.47 23.49 -17.11
N TRP A 53 -15.54 23.44 -16.16
CA TRP A 53 -14.55 22.37 -16.05
C TRP A 53 -15.06 21.16 -15.28
N LEU A 54 -16.22 21.24 -14.62
CA LEU A 54 -16.72 20.15 -13.77
C LEU A 54 -17.56 19.17 -14.61
N TYR A 55 -16.94 18.06 -15.01
CA TYR A 55 -17.61 17.00 -15.76
C TYR A 55 -18.42 16.07 -14.84
N ALA A 56 -19.47 15.46 -15.37
CA ALA A 56 -20.24 14.44 -14.66
C ALA A 56 -19.46 13.11 -14.56
N PRO A 57 -19.52 12.35 -13.45
CA PRO A 57 -18.80 11.07 -13.31
C PRO A 57 -19.02 10.07 -14.46
N ALA A 58 -20.23 10.04 -15.04
CA ALA A 58 -20.55 9.17 -16.17
C ALA A 58 -19.74 9.48 -17.45
N ALA A 59 -19.11 10.65 -17.56
CA ALA A 59 -18.31 11.02 -18.73
C ALA A 59 -17.00 10.23 -18.83
N THR A 60 -16.45 9.77 -17.71
CA THR A 60 -15.20 8.97 -17.66
C THR A 60 -15.47 7.46 -17.56
N GLY A 61 -16.72 7.07 -17.34
CA GLY A 61 -17.09 5.68 -17.05
C GLY A 61 -16.87 5.27 -15.59
N ALA A 62 -16.48 6.20 -14.72
CA ALA A 62 -16.32 5.94 -13.29
C ALA A 62 -17.63 5.44 -12.67
N ALA A 63 -17.54 4.35 -11.92
CA ALA A 63 -18.65 3.81 -11.15
C ALA A 63 -18.62 4.41 -9.74
N GLY A 64 -19.61 5.23 -9.38
CA GLY A 64 -19.71 5.81 -8.05
C GLY A 64 -20.32 7.20 -8.08
N ASN A 65 -20.89 7.60 -6.94
CA ASN A 65 -21.45 8.93 -6.77
C ASN A 65 -20.52 9.86 -5.96
N ALA A 66 -19.47 9.32 -5.33
CA ALA A 66 -18.51 10.09 -4.55
C ALA A 66 -17.65 10.96 -5.47
N TYR A 67 -17.74 12.28 -5.26
CA TYR A 67 -17.11 13.30 -6.08
C TYR A 67 -16.68 14.47 -5.21
N THR A 68 -15.46 14.96 -5.39
CA THR A 68 -15.03 16.25 -4.83
C THR A 68 -14.45 17.14 -5.91
N TYR A 69 -14.56 18.46 -5.70
CA TYR A 69 -13.94 19.45 -6.56
C TYR A 69 -13.32 20.57 -5.74
N ALA A 70 -12.26 21.15 -6.30
CA ALA A 70 -11.63 22.36 -5.79
C ALA A 70 -11.42 23.36 -6.93
N TYR A 71 -11.57 24.64 -6.63
CA TYR A 71 -11.14 25.75 -7.46
C TYR A 71 -10.24 26.67 -6.64
N VAL A 72 -9.14 27.11 -7.24
CA VAL A 72 -8.25 28.11 -6.68
C VAL A 72 -7.93 29.13 -7.76
N ASP A 73 -8.21 30.39 -7.47
CA ASP A 73 -7.89 31.55 -8.30
C ASP A 73 -6.36 31.76 -8.41
N GLY A 74 -5.93 32.33 -9.53
CA GLY A 74 -4.52 32.67 -9.78
C GLY A 74 -3.85 33.46 -8.66
N ASP A 75 -4.52 34.48 -8.12
CA ASP A 75 -3.96 35.30 -7.04
C ASP A 75 -3.75 34.48 -5.76
N ALA A 76 -4.65 33.54 -5.49
CA ALA A 76 -4.56 32.62 -4.36
C ALA A 76 -3.45 31.58 -4.56
N LEU A 77 -3.23 31.09 -5.78
CA LEU A 77 -2.12 30.20 -6.11
C LEU A 77 -0.75 30.86 -5.96
N VAL A 78 -0.64 32.13 -6.33
CA VAL A 78 0.61 32.91 -6.22
C VAL A 78 0.88 33.34 -4.78
N ASN A 79 -0.17 33.60 -3.99
CA ASN A 79 -0.06 34.05 -2.61
C ASN A 79 -0.74 33.08 -1.63
N PRO A 80 -0.36 31.79 -1.60
CA PRO A 80 -1.12 30.78 -0.86
C PRO A 80 -1.15 31.02 0.65
N MET A 81 -0.19 31.79 1.18
CA MET A 81 -0.20 32.22 2.58
C MET A 81 -1.26 33.28 2.88
N GLU A 82 -1.50 34.22 1.96
CA GLU A 82 -2.50 35.28 2.14
C GLU A 82 -3.92 34.70 2.13
N TYR A 83 -4.11 33.59 1.42
CA TYR A 83 -5.41 32.91 1.28
C TYR A 83 -5.54 31.66 2.18
N GLY A 84 -4.55 31.38 3.04
CA GLY A 84 -4.60 30.26 3.99
C GLY A 84 -4.57 28.85 3.36
N LEU A 85 -4.10 28.70 2.12
CA LEU A 85 -4.07 27.43 1.39
C LEU A 85 -3.18 26.38 2.08
N HIS A 86 -2.04 26.78 2.64
CA HIS A 86 -1.09 25.86 3.29
C HIS A 86 -1.48 25.44 4.71
N SER A 87 -2.29 26.25 5.39
CA SER A 87 -2.51 26.13 6.84
C SER A 87 -3.92 25.76 7.21
N SER A 88 -4.82 25.57 6.24
CA SER A 88 -6.20 25.22 6.55
C SER A 88 -6.37 23.70 6.52
N PRO A 89 -6.60 23.03 7.66
CA PRO A 89 -6.92 21.60 7.67
C PRO A 89 -8.26 21.31 6.97
N LEU A 90 -8.98 22.33 6.51
CA LEU A 90 -10.16 22.19 5.65
C LEU A 90 -9.79 21.78 4.22
N ILE A 91 -8.56 22.10 3.81
CA ILE A 91 -8.06 22.03 2.44
C ILE A 91 -7.37 20.67 2.16
N ALA A 92 -7.20 19.81 3.17
CA ALA A 92 -6.61 18.48 3.04
C ALA A 92 -7.56 17.46 2.36
N ASP A 93 -8.20 17.82 1.25
CA ASP A 93 -8.89 16.88 0.37
C ASP A 93 -8.06 16.68 -0.89
N LYS A 94 -8.12 15.49 -1.50
CA LYS A 94 -7.31 15.14 -2.66
C LYS A 94 -7.46 16.15 -3.80
N ALA A 95 -8.65 16.73 -4.00
CA ALA A 95 -8.84 17.76 -5.02
C ALA A 95 -7.95 18.99 -4.77
N THR A 96 -7.82 19.47 -3.53
CA THR A 96 -6.96 20.64 -3.28
C THR A 96 -5.49 20.27 -3.12
N GLU A 97 -5.20 19.06 -2.66
CA GLU A 97 -3.84 18.49 -2.67
C GLU A 97 -3.28 18.45 -4.09
N LEU A 98 -4.06 17.98 -5.07
CA LEU A 98 -3.68 17.98 -6.48
C LEU A 98 -3.36 19.39 -6.99
N ILE A 99 -4.11 20.41 -6.56
CA ILE A 99 -3.78 21.79 -6.92
C ILE A 99 -2.44 22.21 -6.29
N GLY A 100 -2.24 21.94 -5.00
CA GLY A 100 -1.02 22.31 -4.27
C GLY A 100 0.23 21.52 -4.69
N GLU A 101 0.06 20.30 -5.19
CA GLU A 101 1.15 19.43 -5.65
C GLU A 101 1.59 19.80 -7.07
N TYR A 102 0.63 19.98 -8.00
CA TYR A 102 0.96 20.12 -9.41
C TYR A 102 1.15 21.57 -9.86
N VAL A 103 0.41 22.52 -9.29
CA VAL A 103 0.37 23.89 -9.82
C VAL A 103 1.57 24.74 -9.37
N PRO A 104 2.02 24.74 -8.10
CA PRO A 104 3.16 25.53 -7.68
C PRO A 104 4.47 25.17 -8.41
N PRO A 105 4.84 23.89 -8.60
CA PRO A 105 6.01 23.56 -9.41
C PRO A 105 5.89 24.10 -10.84
N MET A 106 4.70 24.05 -11.43
CA MET A 106 4.47 24.62 -12.76
C MET A 106 4.69 26.15 -12.78
N ILE A 107 4.22 26.87 -11.76
CA ILE A 107 4.44 28.32 -11.63
C ILE A 107 5.93 28.62 -11.48
N ASP A 108 6.61 27.92 -10.58
CA ASP A 108 8.01 28.18 -10.23
C ASP A 108 8.99 27.78 -11.35
N GLU A 109 8.76 26.66 -12.01
CA GLU A 109 9.64 26.12 -13.05
C GLU A 109 9.47 26.85 -14.39
N TYR A 110 8.23 27.08 -14.81
CA TYR A 110 7.93 27.64 -16.13
C TYR A 110 7.54 29.13 -16.10
N GLY A 111 7.51 29.75 -14.92
CA GLY A 111 7.14 31.16 -14.76
C GLY A 111 5.73 31.47 -15.26
N ILE A 112 4.80 30.55 -15.03
CA ILE A 112 3.45 30.58 -15.60
C ILE A 112 2.58 31.61 -14.87
N ASP A 113 1.95 32.49 -15.65
CA ASP A 113 0.86 33.36 -15.20
C ASP A 113 -0.44 32.55 -15.19
N VAL A 114 -0.86 32.07 -14.02
CA VAL A 114 -2.08 31.26 -13.84
C VAL A 114 -3.26 32.19 -13.54
N ASP A 115 -4.37 32.06 -14.28
CA ASP A 115 -5.64 32.72 -13.96
C ASP A 115 -6.44 31.90 -12.92
N GLY A 116 -6.29 30.58 -12.93
CA GLY A 116 -6.85 29.68 -11.92
C GLY A 116 -6.63 28.20 -12.23
N ALA A 117 -6.94 27.37 -11.24
CA ALA A 117 -6.90 25.91 -11.34
C ALA A 117 -8.20 25.29 -10.82
N VAL A 118 -8.66 24.25 -11.52
CA VAL A 118 -9.77 23.39 -11.08
C VAL A 118 -9.24 21.99 -10.93
N ALA A 119 -9.57 21.34 -9.82
CA ALA A 119 -9.32 19.93 -9.62
C ALA A 119 -10.61 19.18 -9.35
N VAL A 120 -10.65 17.94 -9.83
CA VAL A 120 -11.77 17.03 -9.74
C VAL A 120 -11.25 15.68 -9.30
N ASN A 121 -11.89 15.06 -8.30
CA ASN A 121 -11.55 13.72 -7.85
C ASN A 121 -12.81 12.84 -7.78
N HIS A 122 -12.71 11.63 -8.32
CA HIS A 122 -13.74 10.60 -8.31
C HIS A 122 -13.28 9.39 -7.49
N GLY A 123 -14.05 9.06 -6.46
CA GLY A 123 -13.84 7.84 -5.66
C GLY A 123 -13.32 8.11 -4.24
N PRO A 124 -13.64 7.23 -3.27
CA PRO A 124 -13.36 7.43 -1.86
C PRO A 124 -11.94 7.05 -1.42
N GLY A 125 -10.94 7.06 -2.30
CA GLY A 125 -9.60 6.61 -1.93
C GLY A 125 -8.48 7.02 -2.90
N PRO A 126 -7.23 6.69 -2.58
CA PRO A 126 -6.04 7.10 -3.33
C PRO A 126 -5.97 6.56 -4.77
N GLY A 127 -6.78 5.55 -5.12
CA GLY A 127 -6.88 5.00 -6.47
C GLY A 127 -7.98 5.63 -7.34
N GLY A 128 -8.62 6.70 -6.89
CA GLY A 128 -9.68 7.38 -7.64
C GLY A 128 -9.20 8.03 -8.95
N ALA A 129 -10.12 8.22 -9.91
CA ALA A 129 -9.84 8.96 -11.12
C ALA A 129 -9.83 10.47 -10.80
N SER A 130 -8.71 11.14 -11.06
CA SER A 130 -8.46 12.52 -10.67
C SER A 130 -8.01 13.36 -11.84
N GLY A 131 -8.32 14.65 -11.86
CA GLY A 131 -7.81 15.53 -12.90
C GLY A 131 -7.72 16.98 -12.46
N VAL A 132 -6.77 17.69 -13.06
CA VAL A 132 -6.48 19.10 -12.80
C VAL A 132 -6.47 19.84 -14.12
N ALA A 133 -7.21 20.95 -14.19
CA ALA A 133 -7.18 21.89 -15.30
C ALA A 133 -6.63 23.24 -14.80
N VAL A 134 -5.46 23.62 -15.31
CA VAL A 134 -4.84 24.93 -15.10
C VAL A 134 -5.10 25.79 -16.32
N PHE A 135 -5.56 27.03 -16.11
CA PHE A 135 -5.79 27.98 -17.19
C PHE A 135 -5.17 29.33 -16.85
N GLY A 136 -4.63 30.01 -17.86
CA GLY A 136 -3.85 31.22 -17.67
C GLY A 136 -3.10 31.66 -18.92
N GLY A 137 -2.26 32.68 -18.77
CA GLY A 137 -1.44 33.26 -19.82
C GLY A 137 -0.05 32.62 -19.94
N PHE A 138 0.05 31.31 -20.20
CA PHE A 138 1.36 30.66 -20.37
C PHE A 138 1.73 30.26 -21.79
N ASP A 139 3.05 30.18 -22.02
CA ASP A 139 3.61 29.67 -23.25
C ASP A 139 3.56 28.14 -23.29
N ALA A 140 2.48 27.62 -23.87
CA ALA A 140 2.32 26.20 -24.12
C ALA A 140 3.39 25.60 -25.07
N THR A 141 4.31 26.38 -25.63
CA THR A 141 5.39 25.85 -26.49
C THR A 141 6.40 25.03 -25.67
N GLU A 142 6.76 25.49 -24.48
CA GLU A 142 7.74 24.81 -23.62
C GLU A 142 7.19 23.49 -23.09
N LEU A 143 5.99 23.52 -22.49
CA LEU A 143 5.29 22.33 -22.01
C LEU A 143 5.09 21.29 -23.13
N ARG A 144 4.71 21.70 -24.34
CA ARG A 144 4.61 20.77 -25.49
C ARG A 144 5.95 20.15 -25.87
N ALA A 145 7.03 20.94 -25.84
CA ALA A 145 8.35 20.44 -26.20
C ALA A 145 8.84 19.40 -25.20
N GLU A 146 8.57 19.63 -23.91
CA GLU A 146 8.88 18.69 -22.85
C GLU A 146 8.03 17.41 -22.94
N SER A 147 6.69 17.52 -23.05
CA SER A 147 5.83 16.34 -23.19
C SER A 147 6.13 15.56 -24.46
N ALA A 148 6.50 16.22 -25.56
CA ALA A 148 6.96 15.55 -26.78
C ALA A 148 8.29 14.82 -26.57
N ASN A 149 9.23 15.42 -25.83
CA ASN A 149 10.49 14.78 -25.50
C ASN A 149 10.29 13.56 -24.58
N ALA A 150 9.42 13.66 -23.57
CA ALA A 150 9.02 12.50 -22.75
C ALA A 150 8.45 11.38 -23.65
N ALA A 151 7.55 11.72 -24.56
CA ALA A 151 6.95 10.76 -25.48
C ALA A 151 7.94 10.12 -26.47
N GLU A 152 9.03 10.81 -26.84
CA GLU A 152 10.08 10.25 -27.69
C GLU A 152 11.01 9.27 -26.94
N ASN A 153 11.14 9.43 -25.62
CA ASN A 153 12.04 8.62 -24.80
C ASN A 153 11.35 7.42 -24.14
N GLU A 154 10.02 7.41 -24.06
CA GLU A 154 9.23 6.36 -23.42
C GLU A 154 8.34 5.63 -24.44
N GLU A 155 8.55 4.32 -24.60
CA GLU A 155 7.84 3.51 -25.61
C GLU A 155 6.33 3.37 -25.33
N SER A 156 5.88 3.69 -24.12
CA SER A 156 4.48 3.58 -23.66
C SER A 156 3.64 4.83 -23.89
N VAL A 157 4.25 5.97 -24.22
CA VAL A 157 3.52 7.24 -24.35
C VAL A 157 2.93 7.37 -25.75
N GLU A 158 1.60 7.45 -25.81
CA GLU A 158 0.86 7.75 -27.01
C GLU A 158 0.64 9.26 -27.16
N THR A 159 0.63 9.74 -28.41
CA THR A 159 0.33 11.14 -28.72
C THR A 159 -0.93 11.26 -29.58
N GLY A 160 -1.65 12.36 -29.40
CA GLY A 160 -2.90 12.61 -30.10
C GLY A 160 -3.27 14.09 -30.14
N ALA A 161 -4.49 14.37 -30.63
CA ALA A 161 -5.07 15.69 -30.56
C ALA A 161 -6.58 15.57 -30.33
N HIS A 162 -7.13 16.42 -29.48
CA HIS A 162 -8.56 16.44 -29.14
C HIS A 162 -9.01 17.87 -28.81
N ALA A 163 -10.11 18.32 -29.43
CA ALA A 163 -10.69 19.64 -29.21
C ALA A 163 -9.66 20.80 -29.17
N GLY A 164 -8.69 20.78 -30.10
CA GLY A 164 -7.65 21.83 -30.18
C GLY A 164 -6.54 21.74 -29.13
N HIS A 165 -6.49 20.66 -28.36
CA HIS A 165 -5.40 20.32 -27.45
C HIS A 165 -4.52 19.24 -28.07
N ASP A 166 -3.22 19.34 -27.84
CA ASP A 166 -2.27 18.25 -28.10
C ASP A 166 -2.31 17.31 -26.89
N LEU A 167 -2.46 16.01 -27.14
CA LEU A 167 -2.59 14.98 -26.11
C LEU A 167 -1.32 14.15 -26.01
N TYR A 168 -0.95 13.81 -24.78
CA TYR A 168 0.14 12.91 -24.42
C TYR A 168 -0.38 12.01 -23.30
N PHE A 169 -0.31 10.69 -23.42
CA PHE A 169 -0.86 9.81 -22.39
C PHE A 169 -0.18 8.45 -22.39
N ASP A 170 -0.08 7.85 -21.21
CA ASP A 170 0.32 6.47 -20.97
C ASP A 170 -0.87 5.69 -20.37
N GLU A 171 -0.60 4.57 -19.69
CA GLU A 171 -1.64 3.74 -19.08
C GLU A 171 -2.33 4.44 -17.87
N GLU A 172 -1.61 5.28 -17.13
CA GLU A 172 -2.02 5.85 -15.85
C GLU A 172 -2.35 7.35 -15.95
N THR A 173 -1.60 8.08 -16.79
CA THR A 173 -1.63 9.53 -16.87
C THR A 173 -2.01 10.01 -18.28
N GLY A 174 -2.83 11.05 -18.34
CA GLY A 174 -3.10 11.81 -19.54
C GLY A 174 -2.77 13.28 -19.34
N VAL A 175 -2.25 13.92 -20.39
CA VAL A 175 -1.94 15.35 -20.45
C VAL A 175 -2.53 15.93 -21.72
N ALA A 176 -3.15 17.11 -21.60
CA ALA A 176 -3.60 17.90 -22.72
C ALA A 176 -3.13 19.35 -22.63
N ILE A 177 -2.57 19.84 -23.73
CA ILE A 177 -1.97 21.17 -23.78
C ILE A 177 -2.60 21.96 -24.93
N SER A 178 -3.17 23.13 -24.62
CA SER A 178 -3.61 24.11 -25.62
C SER A 178 -3.12 25.51 -25.26
N HIS A 179 -3.52 26.52 -26.03
CA HIS A 179 -3.14 27.90 -25.72
C HIS A 179 -3.87 28.37 -24.45
N GLY A 180 -3.10 28.54 -23.37
CA GLY A 180 -3.60 29.00 -22.08
C GLY A 180 -4.40 27.94 -21.30
N THR A 181 -4.19 26.65 -21.59
CA THR A 181 -4.79 25.57 -20.81
C THR A 181 -3.87 24.34 -20.79
N PHE A 182 -3.67 23.81 -19.59
CA PHE A 182 -2.94 22.60 -19.30
C PHE A 182 -3.86 21.73 -18.46
N VAL A 183 -4.14 20.52 -18.93
CA VAL A 183 -4.99 19.57 -18.24
C VAL A 183 -4.20 18.30 -18.01
N THR A 184 -4.21 17.80 -16.79
CA THR A 184 -3.67 16.49 -16.45
C THR A 184 -4.77 15.63 -15.84
N GLY A 185 -4.74 14.34 -16.12
CA GLY A 185 -5.66 13.35 -15.58
C GLY A 185 -4.88 12.12 -15.14
N PHE A 186 -5.22 11.61 -13.98
CA PHE A 186 -4.61 10.46 -13.33
C PHE A 186 -5.68 9.42 -13.08
N SER A 187 -5.32 8.15 -13.15
CA SER A 187 -6.17 7.08 -12.66
C SER A 187 -5.37 5.99 -11.99
N GLY A 188 -5.76 5.67 -10.76
CA GLY A 188 -5.37 4.42 -10.10
C GLY A 188 -6.35 3.27 -10.34
N ASP A 189 -7.39 3.48 -11.17
CA ASP A 189 -8.41 2.50 -11.49
C ASP A 189 -8.17 1.93 -12.90
N GLU A 190 -8.09 0.61 -13.03
CA GLU A 190 -7.98 -0.09 -14.34
C GLU A 190 -9.15 0.22 -15.30
N ILE A 191 -10.29 0.70 -14.76
CA ILE A 191 -11.52 0.97 -15.51
C ILE A 191 -11.48 2.34 -16.19
N VAL A 192 -10.90 3.34 -15.54
CA VAL A 192 -10.85 4.73 -16.03
C VAL A 192 -9.41 5.04 -16.42
N SER A 193 -9.13 5.52 -17.61
CA SER A 193 -7.76 5.95 -17.94
C SER A 193 -7.56 7.44 -17.64
N GLY A 194 -6.32 7.87 -17.36
CA GLY A 194 -5.99 9.29 -17.26
C GLY A 194 -6.40 10.07 -18.52
N ARG A 195 -6.30 9.44 -19.70
CA ARG A 195 -6.85 9.96 -20.95
C ARG A 195 -8.35 10.25 -20.89
N ALA A 196 -9.16 9.32 -20.35
CA ALA A 196 -10.61 9.52 -20.27
C ALA A 196 -10.96 10.72 -19.38
N VAL A 197 -10.22 10.92 -18.28
CA VAL A 197 -10.38 12.10 -17.41
C VAL A 197 -10.06 13.39 -18.15
N VAL A 198 -8.93 13.44 -18.86
CA VAL A 198 -8.53 14.61 -19.65
C VAL A 198 -9.54 14.96 -20.73
N GLU A 199 -9.99 13.96 -21.51
CA GLU A 199 -11.00 14.17 -22.55
C GLU A 199 -12.32 14.68 -21.93
N ALA A 200 -12.74 14.15 -20.78
CA ALA A 200 -13.95 14.60 -20.08
C ALA A 200 -13.86 16.05 -19.56
N LEU A 201 -12.71 16.48 -19.02
CA LEU A 201 -12.47 17.86 -18.58
C LEU A 201 -12.57 18.85 -19.76
N ILE A 202 -11.90 18.54 -20.87
CA ILE A 202 -11.91 19.37 -22.09
C ILE A 202 -13.32 19.41 -22.69
N ASP A 203 -13.97 18.27 -22.80
CA ASP A 203 -15.31 18.18 -23.37
C ASP A 203 -16.35 18.90 -22.50
N ALA A 204 -16.22 18.88 -21.17
CA ALA A 204 -17.11 19.64 -20.28
C ALA A 204 -16.96 21.15 -20.49
N ARG A 205 -15.71 21.62 -20.64
CA ARG A 205 -15.39 23.03 -20.93
C ARG A 205 -16.05 23.48 -22.23
N ASP A 206 -15.98 22.65 -23.26
CA ASP A 206 -16.55 22.94 -24.59
C ASP A 206 -18.06 22.62 -24.69
N GLY A 207 -18.64 22.03 -23.64
CA GLY A 207 -20.05 21.65 -23.58
C GLY A 207 -20.40 20.39 -24.38
N ALA A 208 -19.41 19.59 -24.76
CA ALA A 208 -19.59 18.28 -25.41
C ALA A 208 -19.87 17.16 -24.38
N ALA A 209 -19.30 17.24 -23.18
CA ALA A 209 -19.62 16.35 -22.07
C ALA A 209 -20.66 16.99 -21.14
N THR A 210 -21.51 16.13 -20.57
CA THR A 210 -22.48 16.54 -19.55
C THR A 210 -21.74 17.07 -18.33
N ARG A 211 -22.14 18.24 -17.84
CA ARG A 211 -21.51 18.86 -16.67
C ARG A 211 -22.11 18.30 -15.39
N LEU A 212 -21.35 18.39 -14.31
CA LEU A 212 -21.75 17.90 -12.99
C LEU A 212 -23.11 18.48 -12.55
N HIS A 213 -23.25 19.81 -12.62
CA HIS A 213 -24.48 20.50 -12.22
C HIS A 213 -25.71 20.16 -13.08
N GLU A 214 -25.52 19.57 -14.26
CA GLU A 214 -26.62 19.18 -15.15
C GLU A 214 -27.23 17.82 -14.74
N VAL A 215 -26.51 17.04 -13.93
CA VAL A 215 -26.94 15.70 -13.48
C VAL A 215 -27.06 15.56 -11.96
N ASP A 216 -26.52 16.52 -11.21
CA ASP A 216 -26.48 16.52 -9.74
C ASP A 216 -27.01 17.86 -9.19
N GLU A 217 -28.20 17.83 -8.61
CA GLU A 217 -28.86 19.00 -8.00
C GLU A 217 -28.12 19.51 -6.76
N THR A 218 -27.47 18.62 -6.01
CA THR A 218 -26.62 18.98 -4.86
C THR A 218 -25.42 19.78 -5.33
N ALA A 219 -24.78 19.35 -6.43
CA ALA A 219 -23.68 20.08 -7.03
C ALA A 219 -24.12 21.44 -7.60
N GLU A 220 -25.25 21.50 -8.32
CA GLU A 220 -25.82 22.77 -8.80
C GLU A 220 -26.05 23.74 -7.63
N THR A 221 -26.61 23.25 -6.52
CA THR A 221 -26.90 24.03 -5.32
C THR A 221 -25.62 24.56 -4.67
N LEU A 222 -24.60 23.71 -4.48
CA LEU A 222 -23.30 24.11 -3.93
C LEU A 222 -22.64 25.21 -4.78
N LEU A 223 -22.56 25.00 -6.10
CA LEU A 223 -21.91 25.94 -7.00
C LEU A 223 -22.58 27.32 -7.00
N ARG A 224 -23.91 27.37 -6.98
CA ARG A 224 -24.64 28.65 -6.89
C ARG A 224 -24.39 29.36 -5.57
N ARG A 225 -24.30 28.61 -4.46
CA ARG A 225 -24.06 29.19 -3.13
C ARG A 225 -22.63 29.68 -2.95
N GLN A 226 -21.66 28.98 -3.54
CA GLN A 226 -20.24 29.33 -3.44
C GLN A 226 -19.87 30.52 -4.33
N GLY A 227 -20.49 30.64 -5.51
CA GLY A 227 -20.24 31.75 -6.42
C GLY A 227 -18.78 31.86 -6.89
N GLU A 228 -18.39 33.05 -7.36
CA GLU A 228 -17.04 33.35 -7.86
C GLU A 228 -16.13 33.78 -6.71
N ARG A 229 -15.73 32.83 -5.87
CA ARG A 229 -14.81 33.07 -4.75
C ARG A 229 -13.40 32.54 -5.06
N PRO A 230 -12.34 33.15 -4.49
CA PRO A 230 -10.96 32.77 -4.78
C PRO A 230 -10.61 31.31 -4.48
N ILE A 231 -11.20 30.74 -3.43
CA ILE A 231 -11.03 29.31 -3.12
C ILE A 231 -12.41 28.71 -2.93
N VAL A 232 -12.66 27.60 -3.59
CA VAL A 232 -13.90 26.84 -3.47
C VAL A 232 -13.59 25.37 -3.33
N PHE A 233 -14.30 24.69 -2.43
CA PHE A 233 -14.29 23.24 -2.28
C PHE A 233 -15.71 22.71 -2.18
N GLY A 234 -16.04 21.64 -2.91
CA GLY A 234 -17.34 21.00 -2.80
C GLY A 234 -17.30 19.48 -2.89
N ALA A 235 -18.20 18.85 -2.14
CA ALA A 235 -18.44 17.42 -2.06
C ALA A 235 -19.96 17.17 -2.17
N PRO A 236 -20.52 17.08 -3.39
CA PRO A 236 -21.96 16.84 -3.60
C PRO A 236 -22.42 15.45 -3.12
N ALA A 237 -21.50 14.53 -2.86
CA ALA A 237 -21.76 13.26 -2.19
C ALA A 237 -20.76 13.07 -1.04
N VAL A 238 -21.27 13.20 0.19
CA VAL A 238 -20.51 13.15 1.44
C VAL A 238 -20.27 11.69 1.83
N GLU A 239 -19.23 11.05 1.28
CA GLU A 239 -18.78 9.70 1.67
C GLU A 239 -17.50 9.69 2.51
N GLU A 240 -17.27 8.55 3.15
CA GLU A 240 -16.39 8.17 4.27
C GLU A 240 -15.46 9.21 4.93
N GLU A 241 -14.52 9.83 4.22
CA GLU A 241 -13.47 10.67 4.82
C GLU A 241 -13.79 12.17 4.76
N THR A 242 -13.96 12.72 3.56
CA THR A 242 -14.43 14.10 3.34
C THR A 242 -15.76 14.32 4.06
N GLY A 243 -16.60 13.29 4.08
CA GLY A 243 -17.87 13.34 4.76
C GLY A 243 -17.79 13.50 6.26
N ARG A 244 -16.75 13.01 6.93
CA ARG A 244 -16.58 13.18 8.39
C ARG A 244 -16.48 14.64 8.81
N ARG A 245 -16.04 15.53 7.92
CA ARG A 245 -15.93 16.98 8.21
C ARG A 245 -17.28 17.65 8.34
N PHE A 246 -18.25 17.19 7.55
CA PHE A 246 -19.60 17.73 7.50
C PHE A 246 -20.62 16.88 8.27
N ARG A 247 -20.27 15.64 8.62
CA ARG A 247 -21.11 14.78 9.45
C ARG A 247 -20.96 15.19 10.91
N ARG A 248 -22.10 15.26 11.59
CA ARG A 248 -22.12 15.37 13.04
C ARG A 248 -21.40 14.15 13.63
N SER A 249 -20.40 14.37 14.47
CA SER A 249 -19.81 13.24 15.20
C SER A 249 -20.90 12.66 16.09
N PRO A 250 -21.32 11.39 15.94
CA PRO A 250 -22.12 10.76 16.97
C PRO A 250 -21.26 10.80 18.23
N ASN A 251 -21.67 11.58 19.23
CA ASN A 251 -20.97 11.61 20.49
C ASN A 251 -21.04 10.18 21.05
N GLU A 252 -19.95 9.42 21.00
CA GLU A 252 -19.89 8.01 21.41
C GLU A 252 -20.31 7.77 22.86
N THR A 253 -20.46 8.85 23.64
CA THR A 253 -20.82 8.82 25.06
C THR A 253 -22.26 9.22 25.35
N ASP A 254 -23.03 9.68 24.36
CA ASP A 254 -24.43 10.04 24.57
C ASP A 254 -25.32 8.88 24.10
N ASP A 255 -25.69 7.99 25.03
CA ASP A 255 -26.61 6.85 24.84
C ASP A 255 -28.01 7.28 24.33
N GLY A 256 -28.24 8.58 24.12
CA GLY A 256 -29.41 9.17 23.49
C GLY A 256 -29.11 9.92 22.19
N ALA A 257 -28.05 9.55 21.45
CA ALA A 257 -27.73 10.13 20.15
C ALA A 257 -29.01 10.27 19.31
N ASP A 258 -29.34 11.53 19.00
CA ASP A 258 -30.55 11.92 18.30
C ASP A 258 -30.50 11.35 16.87
N THR A 259 -30.99 10.13 16.70
CA THR A 259 -31.05 9.44 15.40
C THR A 259 -31.93 10.15 14.39
N ASP A 260 -32.66 11.18 14.83
CA ASP A 260 -33.55 11.99 14.01
C ASP A 260 -32.85 13.24 13.45
N ALA A 261 -31.56 13.46 13.73
CA ALA A 261 -30.79 14.56 13.13
C ALA A 261 -30.71 14.38 11.59
N PRO A 262 -31.02 15.43 10.79
CA PRO A 262 -30.97 15.34 9.34
C PRO A 262 -29.58 14.95 8.82
N THR A 263 -29.53 13.97 7.92
CA THR A 263 -28.29 13.54 7.27
C THR A 263 -27.80 14.64 6.32
N VAL A 264 -26.50 14.95 6.35
CA VAL A 264 -25.85 15.82 5.35
C VAL A 264 -25.58 14.99 4.09
N THR A 265 -26.15 15.40 2.96
CA THR A 265 -25.97 14.76 1.64
C THR A 265 -24.84 15.41 0.84
N GLY A 266 -24.65 16.72 1.00
CA GLY A 266 -23.65 17.53 0.32
C GLY A 266 -23.00 18.54 1.24
N GLY A 267 -21.72 18.83 1.03
CA GLY A 267 -21.00 19.82 1.82
C GLY A 267 -19.96 20.55 0.99
N GLY A 268 -19.64 21.78 1.37
CA GLY A 268 -18.59 22.55 0.71
C GLY A 268 -18.25 23.79 1.52
N PHE A 269 -17.18 24.45 1.13
CA PHE A 269 -16.82 25.75 1.65
C PHE A 269 -16.24 26.63 0.55
N SER A 270 -16.17 27.91 0.83
CA SER A 270 -15.50 28.87 -0.01
C SER A 270 -14.86 29.96 0.84
N ILE A 271 -13.74 30.49 0.38
CA ILE A 271 -12.89 31.41 1.14
C ILE A 271 -12.70 32.67 0.31
N GLU A 272 -12.86 33.80 0.96
CA GLU A 272 -12.58 35.13 0.42
C GLU A 272 -11.71 35.90 1.42
N PRO A 273 -10.62 36.55 0.99
CA PRO A 273 -9.85 37.42 1.85
C PRO A 273 -10.67 38.68 2.19
N ASP A 274 -10.76 39.00 3.48
CA ASP A 274 -11.32 40.24 4.02
C ASP A 274 -10.26 40.96 4.83
N GLY A 275 -9.38 41.69 4.14
CA GLY A 275 -8.26 42.38 4.76
C GLY A 275 -7.20 41.43 5.32
N ASP A 276 -7.02 41.41 6.65
CA ASP A 276 -6.10 40.51 7.36
C ASP A 276 -6.79 39.23 7.86
N ARG A 277 -8.03 38.99 7.43
CA ARG A 277 -8.85 37.86 7.84
C ARG A 277 -9.33 37.07 6.63
N LEU A 278 -9.68 35.82 6.87
CA LEU A 278 -10.35 34.98 5.90
C LEU A 278 -11.83 34.88 6.26
N HIS A 279 -12.68 35.21 5.28
CA HIS A 279 -14.11 34.99 5.36
C HIS A 279 -14.43 33.63 4.75
N TYR A 280 -14.98 32.75 5.57
CA TYR A 280 -15.41 31.41 5.22
C TYR A 280 -16.92 31.39 5.05
N GLN A 281 -17.37 30.87 3.92
CA GLN A 281 -18.76 30.49 3.70
C GLN A 281 -18.84 28.98 3.56
N ILE A 282 -19.43 28.32 4.55
CA ILE A 282 -19.60 26.87 4.61
C ILE A 282 -21.04 26.53 4.24
N THR A 283 -21.22 25.68 3.24
CA THR A 283 -22.54 25.25 2.77
C THR A 283 -22.72 23.78 3.05
N MET A 284 -23.80 23.42 3.73
CA MET A 284 -24.24 22.05 3.94
C MET A 284 -25.63 21.85 3.37
N ILE A 285 -25.84 20.73 2.71
CA ILE A 285 -27.13 20.32 2.14
C ILE A 285 -27.56 19.07 2.88
N THR A 286 -28.77 19.08 3.44
CA THR A 286 -29.33 17.99 4.23
C THR A 286 -30.46 17.26 3.49
N GLU A 287 -30.77 16.04 3.90
CA GLU A 287 -31.93 15.30 3.34
C GLU A 287 -33.27 15.95 3.69
N GLN A 288 -33.32 16.66 4.82
CA GLN A 288 -34.52 17.26 5.40
C GLN A 288 -34.20 18.61 6.00
N ALA A 289 -35.18 19.50 6.04
CA ALA A 289 -35.02 20.81 6.66
C ALA A 289 -34.62 20.69 8.14
N VAL A 290 -33.72 21.57 8.58
CA VAL A 290 -33.14 21.54 9.92
C VAL A 290 -33.87 22.58 10.77
N SER A 291 -34.64 22.12 11.75
CA SER A 291 -35.50 22.99 12.57
C SER A 291 -34.75 23.93 13.53
N ASP A 292 -33.48 23.63 13.82
CA ASP A 292 -32.59 24.42 14.68
C ASP A 292 -31.16 24.35 14.11
N ALA A 293 -30.86 25.27 13.19
CA ALA A 293 -29.59 25.28 12.49
C ALA A 293 -28.39 25.61 13.40
N ASP A 294 -28.59 26.41 14.46
CA ASP A 294 -27.56 26.70 15.45
C ASP A 294 -27.21 25.43 16.24
N ALA A 295 -28.22 24.71 16.74
CA ALA A 295 -28.01 23.45 17.44
C ALA A 295 -27.43 22.36 16.54
N PHE A 296 -27.82 22.32 15.26
CA PHE A 296 -27.26 21.42 14.27
C PHE A 296 -25.77 21.68 14.05
N GLY A 297 -25.37 22.95 13.95
CA GLY A 297 -23.98 23.35 13.75
C GLY A 297 -23.06 22.97 14.92
N ASN A 298 -23.57 22.95 16.16
CA ASN A 298 -22.86 22.64 17.42
C ASN A 298 -22.35 21.18 17.58
N GLY A 299 -22.14 20.47 16.49
CA GLY A 299 -21.47 19.17 16.49
C GLY A 299 -20.90 18.79 15.13
N VAL A 300 -20.81 19.76 14.21
CA VAL A 300 -20.17 19.59 12.92
C VAL A 300 -18.70 19.99 13.08
N PRO A 301 -17.74 19.07 12.95
CA PRO A 301 -16.34 19.34 13.26
C PRO A 301 -15.73 20.52 12.51
N ILE A 302 -16.25 20.83 11.31
CA ILE A 302 -15.81 21.99 10.54
C ILE A 302 -16.15 23.32 11.21
N LEU A 303 -17.26 23.39 11.93
CA LEU A 303 -17.79 24.62 12.53
C LEU A 303 -17.20 24.92 13.91
N ASP A 304 -16.70 23.90 14.62
CA ASP A 304 -16.07 24.03 15.94
C ASP A 304 -14.84 24.96 15.95
N ARG A 305 -14.36 25.36 14.77
CA ARG A 305 -13.21 26.26 14.57
C ARG A 305 -13.58 27.73 14.53
N PHE A 306 -14.85 28.05 14.36
CA PHE A 306 -15.30 29.42 14.17
C PHE A 306 -16.02 29.93 15.41
N ASP A 307 -15.63 31.13 15.83
CA ASP A 307 -16.35 31.85 16.87
C ASP A 307 -17.67 32.41 16.28
N GLU A 308 -18.80 31.93 16.79
CA GLU A 308 -20.14 32.45 16.50
C GLU A 308 -20.49 32.51 14.98
N PRO A 309 -20.47 31.38 14.24
CA PRO A 309 -20.86 31.40 12.83
C PRO A 309 -22.32 31.84 12.69
N SER A 310 -22.59 32.80 11.80
CA SER A 310 -23.97 33.16 11.48
C SER A 310 -24.55 32.18 10.48
N VAL A 311 -25.75 31.66 10.75
CA VAL A 311 -26.39 30.67 9.89
C VAL A 311 -27.57 31.27 9.13
N THR A 312 -27.64 30.96 7.83
CA THR A 312 -28.83 31.17 7.00
C THR A 312 -29.39 29.81 6.59
N GLU A 313 -30.67 29.59 6.88
CA GLU A 313 -31.41 28.40 6.48
C GLU A 313 -32.29 28.71 5.26
N ASP A 314 -32.16 27.90 4.21
CA ASP A 314 -33.05 27.91 3.06
C ASP A 314 -33.53 26.48 2.77
N GLY A 315 -34.50 26.04 3.59
CA GLY A 315 -35.06 24.69 3.55
C GLY A 315 -34.02 23.63 3.94
N VAL A 316 -33.47 22.95 2.95
CA VAL A 316 -32.47 21.88 3.16
C VAL A 316 -31.03 22.38 3.05
N VAL A 317 -30.83 23.67 2.81
CA VAL A 317 -29.50 24.28 2.66
C VAL A 317 -29.19 25.13 3.89
N LEU A 318 -28.07 24.83 4.54
CA LEU A 318 -27.51 25.62 5.62
C LEU A 318 -26.25 26.32 5.12
N THR A 319 -26.20 27.64 5.27
CA THR A 319 -25.00 28.43 4.99
C THR A 319 -24.51 29.06 6.27
N TYR A 320 -23.31 28.69 6.69
CA TYR A 320 -22.62 29.29 7.83
C TYR A 320 -21.58 30.27 7.29
N GLU A 321 -21.72 31.52 7.66
CA GLU A 321 -20.69 32.53 7.43
C GLU A 321 -19.89 32.70 8.71
N ALA A 322 -18.59 32.56 8.57
CA ALA A 322 -17.65 32.76 9.64
C ALA A 322 -16.50 33.63 9.14
N THR A 323 -16.05 34.55 9.97
CA THR A 323 -14.71 35.10 9.81
C THR A 323 -13.83 34.33 10.76
N ASP A 324 -12.59 34.04 10.39
CA ASP A 324 -11.62 33.56 11.38
C ASP A 324 -11.61 34.55 12.56
N GLY A 325 -12.13 34.11 13.70
CA GLY A 325 -12.44 34.93 14.89
C GLY A 325 -11.20 35.21 15.71
N GLY A 326 -10.22 34.30 15.61
CA GLY A 326 -8.84 34.67 15.81
C GLY A 326 -8.51 35.75 14.80
N ARG A 327 -7.87 36.82 15.26
CA ARG A 327 -6.75 37.31 14.43
C ARG A 327 -6.09 36.04 13.90
N MET A 328 -5.89 35.93 12.59
CA MET A 328 -4.68 35.25 12.16
C MET A 328 -3.54 36.13 12.72
N GLU A 329 -3.33 36.14 14.05
CA GLU A 329 -2.03 35.82 14.56
C GLU A 329 -1.78 34.51 13.83
N ILE A 330 -1.16 34.65 12.66
CA ILE A 330 -0.29 33.63 12.10
C ILE A 330 0.51 33.21 13.32
N ASP A 331 0.02 32.21 14.04
CA ASP A 331 0.13 32.04 15.49
C ASP A 331 1.56 32.28 15.94
N ASP A 332 1.86 33.53 16.30
CA ASP A 332 3.19 34.15 16.36
C ASP A 332 4.24 33.27 15.68
N ARG A 333 4.03 32.95 14.37
CA ARG A 333 4.46 31.70 13.70
C ARG A 333 5.64 31.19 14.47
N ARG A 334 5.43 30.30 15.45
CA ARG A 334 6.58 29.82 16.24
C ARG A 334 7.48 29.30 15.17
N SER A 335 8.58 30.02 14.95
CA SER A 335 9.43 29.73 13.80
C SER A 335 9.76 28.27 13.96
N ARG A 336 9.59 27.48 12.87
CA ARG A 336 9.80 26.03 12.90
C ARG A 336 10.93 25.77 13.89
N PRO A 337 10.67 25.03 14.98
CA PRO A 337 11.63 24.98 16.07
C PRO A 337 12.97 24.53 15.49
N GLU A 338 14.05 25.26 15.78
CA GLU A 338 15.41 24.93 15.33
C GLU A 338 15.95 23.77 16.19
N ALA A 339 15.13 22.75 16.42
CA ALA A 339 15.44 21.55 17.16
C ALA A 339 16.25 20.59 16.30
N ARG A 340 17.17 19.88 16.94
CA ARG A 340 18.01 18.87 16.34
C ARG A 340 17.77 17.57 17.08
N PHE A 341 17.64 16.50 16.31
CA PHE A 341 17.39 15.17 16.82
C PHE A 341 18.50 14.23 16.39
N ASP A 342 18.74 13.23 17.22
CA ASP A 342 19.52 12.05 16.91
C ASP A 342 18.56 10.86 16.97
N VAL A 343 18.56 10.04 15.93
CA VAL A 343 17.63 8.92 15.78
C VAL A 343 18.46 7.65 15.73
N ASP A 344 18.32 6.84 16.78
CA ASP A 344 18.95 5.53 16.87
C ASP A 344 17.92 4.46 16.51
N VAL A 345 18.02 3.97 15.27
CA VAL A 345 17.19 2.89 14.75
C VAL A 345 17.82 1.55 15.16
N ASN A 346 17.14 0.86 16.07
CA ASN A 346 17.48 -0.48 16.49
C ASN A 346 16.46 -1.50 15.95
N ARG A 347 16.85 -2.78 15.93
CA ARG A 347 15.95 -3.87 15.56
C ARG A 347 14.75 -3.90 16.53
N GLY A 348 13.56 -3.60 16.02
CA GLY A 348 12.30 -3.59 16.79
C GLY A 348 12.01 -2.31 17.58
N SER A 349 12.88 -1.29 17.53
CA SER A 349 12.58 -0.01 18.14
C SER A 349 13.33 1.16 17.51
N VAL A 350 12.67 2.30 17.42
CA VAL A 350 13.34 3.56 17.12
C VAL A 350 13.45 4.38 18.39
N THR A 351 14.65 4.83 18.71
CA THR A 351 14.88 5.78 19.80
C THR A 351 15.20 7.15 19.24
N VAL A 352 14.37 8.13 19.56
CA VAL A 352 14.57 9.53 19.16
C VAL A 352 15.07 10.31 20.36
N ILE A 353 16.12 11.11 20.18
CA ILE A 353 16.75 11.93 21.22
C ILE A 353 16.79 13.39 20.76
N HIS A 354 16.27 14.32 21.55
CA HIS A 354 16.46 15.75 21.29
C HIS A 354 17.88 16.14 21.71
N VAL A 355 18.74 16.52 20.77
CA VAL A 355 20.17 16.79 21.01
C VAL A 355 20.51 18.28 21.07
N GLY A 356 19.55 19.18 20.83
CA GLY A 356 19.75 20.62 20.94
C GLY A 356 18.70 21.44 20.20
N GLY A 357 18.71 22.76 20.43
CA GLY A 357 17.80 23.69 19.76
C GLY A 357 16.63 24.11 20.64
N ASP A 358 15.52 24.50 20.01
CA ASP A 358 14.33 24.98 20.70
C ASP A 358 13.60 23.86 21.45
N GLU A 359 12.94 24.22 22.56
CA GLU A 359 12.02 23.34 23.28
C GLU A 359 10.72 23.19 22.47
N ILE A 360 10.14 21.99 22.44
CA ILE A 360 8.92 21.69 21.65
C ILE A 360 7.86 21.08 22.58
N PRO A 361 6.61 21.56 22.59
CA PRO A 361 5.53 20.88 23.31
C PRO A 361 5.36 19.43 22.80
N ALA A 362 5.22 18.47 23.71
CA ALA A 362 5.28 17.05 23.34
C ALA A 362 4.09 16.60 22.47
N ASP A 363 2.96 17.29 22.55
CA ASP A 363 1.78 17.05 21.72
C ASP A 363 1.88 17.67 20.31
N GLU A 364 2.86 18.56 20.09
CA GLU A 364 3.13 19.23 18.81
C GLU A 364 4.17 18.50 17.95
N LEU A 365 4.80 17.43 18.44
CA LEU A 365 5.76 16.63 17.67
C LEU A 365 5.24 15.22 17.45
N ALA A 366 5.27 14.76 16.21
CA ALA A 366 4.92 13.39 15.84
C ALA A 366 6.09 12.68 15.17
N ILE A 367 6.22 11.39 15.45
CA ILE A 367 7.08 10.45 14.75
C ILE A 367 6.21 9.80 13.66
N VAL A 368 6.60 10.00 12.42
CA VAL A 368 5.91 9.51 11.23
C VAL A 368 6.78 8.45 10.58
N PHE A 369 6.21 7.24 10.43
CA PHE A 369 6.78 6.15 9.67
C PHE A 369 6.05 6.10 8.33
N GLU A 370 6.80 6.21 7.25
CA GLU A 370 6.27 5.88 5.93
C GLU A 370 6.40 4.37 5.75
N GLU A 371 5.29 3.70 5.51
CA GLU A 371 5.19 2.29 5.19
C GLU A 371 4.74 2.21 3.71
N ARG A 372 5.16 1.19 2.95
CA ARG A 372 5.01 1.12 1.48
C ARG A 372 3.70 1.67 0.90
N ASP A 373 2.58 1.46 1.60
CA ASP A 373 1.26 1.97 1.20
C ASP A 373 0.49 2.67 2.35
N THR A 374 1.12 2.92 3.49
CA THR A 374 0.45 3.48 4.69
C THR A 374 1.35 4.43 5.47
N GLU A 375 0.81 5.51 6.01
CA GLU A 375 1.53 6.37 6.95
C GLU A 375 1.11 6.03 8.39
N ARG A 376 2.09 5.74 9.25
CA ARG A 376 1.84 5.55 10.69
C ARG A 376 2.41 6.73 11.47
N GLN A 377 1.52 7.47 12.13
CA GLN A 377 1.88 8.62 12.96
C GLN A 377 1.72 8.32 14.46
N ILE A 378 2.73 8.66 15.26
CA ILE A 378 2.70 8.54 16.72
C ILE A 378 3.14 9.87 17.34
N ARG A 379 2.26 10.52 18.11
CA ARG A 379 2.59 11.77 18.82
C ARG A 379 3.54 11.49 19.99
N TRP A 380 4.56 12.33 20.17
CA TRP A 380 5.53 12.19 21.25
C TRP A 380 4.86 12.21 22.65
N GLY A 381 3.87 13.08 22.86
CA GLY A 381 3.09 13.15 24.09
C GLY A 381 2.20 11.93 24.36
N ALA A 382 1.94 11.07 23.36
CA ALA A 382 1.19 9.83 23.56
C ALA A 382 2.05 8.68 24.11
N ILE A 383 3.37 8.75 23.91
CA ILE A 383 4.35 7.71 24.27
C ILE A 383 5.31 8.16 25.38
N SER A 384 5.22 9.40 25.82
CA SER A 384 6.00 9.96 26.92
C SER A 384 5.10 10.74 27.88
N ASN A 385 5.51 10.84 29.15
CA ASN A 385 4.78 11.61 30.17
C ASN A 385 5.32 13.05 30.34
N ILE A 386 5.99 13.58 29.32
CA ILE A 386 6.55 14.94 29.38
C ILE A 386 5.66 15.88 28.58
N ASP A 387 5.42 17.09 29.10
CA ASP A 387 4.63 18.11 28.41
C ASP A 387 5.48 18.93 27.42
N THR A 388 6.81 18.90 27.56
CA THR A 388 7.75 19.67 26.75
C THR A 388 9.04 18.89 26.54
N ILE A 389 9.43 18.72 25.28
CA ILE A 389 10.64 18.08 24.81
C ILE A 389 11.81 19.08 24.90
N ARG A 390 12.85 18.69 25.62
CA ARG A 390 14.09 19.45 25.86
C ARG A 390 15.29 18.63 25.45
N THR A 391 16.43 19.28 25.33
CA THR A 391 17.70 18.60 25.08
C THR A 391 17.99 17.54 26.14
N GLY A 392 18.23 16.31 25.67
CA GLY A 392 18.44 15.11 26.47
C GLY A 392 17.18 14.26 26.66
N ASP A 393 15.99 14.77 26.31
CA ASP A 393 14.78 13.97 26.35
C ASP A 393 14.79 12.93 25.23
N THR A 394 14.26 11.75 25.55
CA THR A 394 14.31 10.59 24.67
C THR A 394 12.97 9.88 24.69
N VAL A 395 12.62 9.29 23.55
CA VAL A 395 11.49 8.38 23.46
C VAL A 395 11.86 7.18 22.60
N SER A 396 11.40 6.00 23.01
CA SER A 396 11.56 4.77 22.24
C SER A 396 10.20 4.27 21.81
N VAL A 397 10.02 4.11 20.51
CA VAL A 397 8.83 3.52 19.90
C VAL A 397 9.16 2.08 19.57
N ALA A 398 8.37 1.14 20.09
CA ALA A 398 8.40 -0.24 19.61
C ALA A 398 7.84 -0.25 18.19
N VAL A 399 8.62 -0.79 17.25
CA VAL A 399 8.19 -0.94 15.86
C VAL A 399 8.10 -2.43 15.57
N ASP A 400 6.87 -2.91 15.34
CA ASP A 400 6.64 -4.31 15.01
C ASP A 400 7.29 -4.65 13.67
N THR A 401 7.92 -5.82 13.66
CA THR A 401 9.12 -6.04 12.86
C THR A 401 8.78 -6.53 11.42
N PRO A 402 8.05 -5.82 10.53
CA PRO A 402 8.63 -5.54 9.20
C PRO A 402 8.30 -4.22 8.51
N VAL A 403 7.51 -3.33 9.10
CA VAL A 403 6.97 -2.20 8.33
C VAL A 403 7.67 -0.89 8.68
N LEU A 404 8.99 -0.84 8.51
CA LEU A 404 9.65 0.46 8.36
C LEU A 404 9.86 0.61 6.86
N GLY A 405 9.19 1.57 6.22
CA GLY A 405 9.58 2.01 4.89
C GLY A 405 10.89 2.80 4.95
N ASP A 406 11.22 3.42 3.84
CA ASP A 406 12.57 3.95 3.58
C ASP A 406 12.93 5.16 4.46
N GLU A 407 11.93 5.79 5.10
CA GLU A 407 12.11 7.08 5.77
C GLU A 407 11.33 7.20 7.08
N LEU A 408 12.02 7.72 8.11
CA LEU A 408 11.42 8.21 9.34
C LEU A 408 11.44 9.73 9.34
N ARG A 409 10.28 10.34 9.60
CA ARG A 409 10.12 11.79 9.69
C ARG A 409 9.69 12.20 11.10
N LEU A 410 10.30 13.24 11.64
CA LEU A 410 9.78 13.96 12.79
C LEU A 410 9.03 15.18 12.28
N VAL A 411 7.72 15.21 12.50
CA VAL A 411 6.83 16.25 11.96
C VAL A 411 6.31 17.12 13.10
N TRP A 412 6.54 18.42 12.98
CA TRP A 412 5.93 19.43 13.85
C TRP A 412 4.51 19.70 13.39
N THR A 413 3.53 19.26 14.17
CA THR A 413 2.13 19.16 13.74
C THR A 413 1.39 20.48 13.56
N PRO A 414 1.70 21.59 14.29
CA PRO A 414 1.03 22.87 14.03
C PRO A 414 1.26 23.43 12.62
N GLY A 415 2.40 23.12 12.00
CA GLY A 415 2.76 23.56 10.64
C GLY A 415 2.91 22.44 9.61
N SER A 416 2.78 21.18 10.02
CA SER A 416 3.16 19.99 9.23
C SER A 416 4.61 20.03 8.73
N ASP A 417 5.48 20.79 9.38
CA ASP A 417 6.88 20.92 8.99
C ASP A 417 7.68 19.71 9.43
N VAL A 418 8.42 19.09 8.50
CA VAL A 418 9.38 18.03 8.83
C VAL A 418 10.58 18.66 9.52
N VAL A 419 10.69 18.50 10.84
CA VAL A 419 11.81 19.06 11.63
C VAL A 419 13.08 18.24 11.50
N HIS A 420 12.96 16.95 11.23
CA HIS A 420 14.07 16.02 11.02
C HIS A 420 13.62 14.84 10.17
N THR A 421 14.55 14.33 9.38
CA THR A 421 14.38 13.17 8.53
C THR A 421 15.58 12.26 8.76
N GLU A 422 15.32 11.00 9.03
CA GLU A 422 16.34 9.96 9.09
C GLU A 422 15.95 8.87 8.11
N SER A 423 16.84 8.53 7.19
CA SER A 423 16.67 7.32 6.39
C SER A 423 16.74 6.14 7.36
N VAL A 424 15.65 5.38 7.44
CA VAL A 424 15.72 4.13 8.19
C VAL A 424 16.68 3.25 7.39
N PRO A 425 17.81 2.79 7.96
CA PRO A 425 18.69 1.90 7.24
C PRO A 425 17.84 0.73 6.76
N ASP A 426 17.79 0.61 5.43
CA ASP A 426 17.02 -0.40 4.74
C ASP A 426 17.28 -1.74 5.43
N ARG A 427 16.22 -2.49 5.74
CA ARG A 427 16.31 -3.72 6.55
C ARG A 427 17.24 -4.78 5.99
N THR A 428 17.72 -4.57 4.77
CA THR A 428 18.97 -5.17 4.35
C THR A 428 20.13 -4.54 5.15
N GLY A 429 20.19 -4.85 6.45
CA GLY A 429 21.47 -5.19 7.05
C GLY A 429 22.05 -6.21 6.09
N GLY A 430 22.91 -5.73 5.18
CA GLY A 430 23.20 -6.44 3.95
C GLY A 430 23.58 -7.87 4.28
N ARG A 431 23.14 -8.82 3.44
CA ARG A 431 23.33 -10.27 3.61
C ARG A 431 24.38 -10.59 4.69
N PRO A 432 24.00 -11.18 5.84
CA PRO A 432 24.93 -11.36 6.94
C PRO A 432 26.17 -12.10 6.45
N ASN A 433 27.35 -11.59 6.78
CA ASN A 433 28.60 -12.22 6.44
C ASN A 433 28.90 -13.31 7.47
N ALA A 434 28.13 -14.39 7.41
CA ALA A 434 28.26 -15.56 8.27
C ALA A 434 28.68 -16.79 7.46
N THR A 435 29.39 -17.69 8.14
CA THR A 435 29.86 -18.95 7.55
C THR A 435 29.31 -20.11 8.36
N PHE A 436 28.75 -21.09 7.66
CA PHE A 436 28.17 -22.28 8.27
C PHE A 436 28.93 -23.53 7.82
N ARG A 437 28.96 -24.53 8.70
CA ARG A 437 29.39 -25.90 8.36
C ARG A 437 28.19 -26.82 8.49
N THR A 438 28.07 -27.71 7.52
CA THR A 438 27.07 -28.78 7.49
C THR A 438 27.76 -30.12 7.60
N GLU A 439 27.36 -30.95 8.57
CA GLU A 439 27.86 -32.31 8.78
C GLU A 439 26.69 -33.29 8.66
N PHE A 440 26.83 -34.29 7.76
CA PHE A 440 25.77 -35.26 7.46
C PHE A 440 25.95 -36.51 8.31
N GLY A 441 24.91 -36.87 9.06
CA GLY A 441 24.76 -38.17 9.71
C GLY A 441 23.90 -39.12 8.88
N THR A 442 23.52 -40.24 9.48
CA THR A 442 22.65 -41.26 8.88
C THR A 442 21.19 -40.84 8.83
N ASP A 443 20.71 -40.16 9.87
CA ASP A 443 19.31 -39.79 10.11
C ASP A 443 19.13 -38.29 10.42
N ALA A 444 20.22 -37.52 10.44
CA ALA A 444 20.18 -36.11 10.75
C ALA A 444 21.33 -35.33 10.12
N VAL A 445 21.12 -34.03 9.91
CA VAL A 445 22.14 -33.09 9.45
C VAL A 445 22.37 -32.06 10.52
N SER A 446 23.64 -31.88 10.91
CA SER A 446 24.03 -30.84 11.86
C SER A 446 24.53 -29.60 11.12
N ILE A 447 23.99 -28.43 11.46
CA ILE A 447 24.38 -27.13 10.90
C ILE A 447 24.94 -26.27 12.02
N SER A 448 26.22 -25.91 11.91
CA SER A 448 26.92 -25.07 12.90
C SER A 448 27.32 -23.72 12.31
N HIS A 449 27.07 -22.63 13.04
CA HIS A 449 27.63 -21.31 12.74
C HIS A 449 29.12 -21.30 13.10
N THR A 450 29.98 -21.16 12.10
CA THR A 450 31.44 -21.29 12.26
C THR A 450 32.18 -19.96 12.38
N GLY A 451 31.50 -18.84 12.16
CA GLY A 451 32.07 -17.50 12.27
C GLY A 451 31.35 -16.46 11.41
N GLY A 452 31.67 -15.19 11.64
CA GLY A 452 31.06 -14.05 10.96
C GLY A 452 30.05 -13.31 11.84
N ASP A 453 29.08 -12.67 11.20
CA ASP A 453 28.05 -11.87 11.88
C ASP A 453 27.08 -12.75 12.70
N ALA A 454 26.58 -12.19 13.80
CA ALA A 454 25.48 -12.79 14.55
C ALA A 454 24.16 -12.57 13.79
N ILE A 455 23.32 -13.59 13.74
CA ILE A 455 22.10 -13.60 12.92
C ILE A 455 20.90 -13.82 13.84
N PRO A 456 19.87 -12.97 13.81
CA PRO A 456 18.63 -13.22 14.55
C PRO A 456 17.98 -14.53 14.11
N ALA A 457 17.68 -15.40 15.07
CA ALA A 457 17.24 -16.76 14.75
C ALA A 457 15.91 -16.77 13.98
N GLU A 458 15.01 -15.81 14.27
CA GLU A 458 13.73 -15.70 13.54
C GLU A 458 13.89 -15.41 12.03
N GLU A 459 15.06 -14.96 11.60
CA GLU A 459 15.33 -14.60 10.20
C GLU A 459 16.13 -15.65 9.43
N LEU A 460 16.28 -16.84 10.02
CA LEU A 460 17.06 -17.91 9.44
C LEU A 460 16.22 -19.17 9.30
N ASP A 461 15.99 -19.59 8.07
CA ASP A 461 15.25 -20.81 7.76
C ASP A 461 16.19 -21.91 7.26
N VAL A 462 15.94 -23.14 7.70
CA VAL A 462 16.54 -24.35 7.14
C VAL A 462 15.53 -24.99 6.19
N HIS A 463 15.91 -25.12 4.93
CA HIS A 463 15.14 -25.77 3.89
C HIS A 463 15.75 -27.13 3.58
N VAL A 464 14.92 -28.16 3.57
CA VAL A 464 15.25 -29.51 3.10
C VAL A 464 14.43 -29.76 1.84
N ASP A 465 15.07 -29.67 0.69
CA ASP A 465 14.42 -29.95 -0.60
C ASP A 465 14.64 -31.41 -0.96
N SER A 466 13.58 -32.21 -0.86
CA SER A 466 13.61 -33.64 -1.16
C SER A 466 12.85 -33.93 -2.47
N PRO A 467 13.21 -34.98 -3.22
CA PRO A 467 12.38 -35.50 -4.31
C PRO A 467 10.91 -35.78 -3.92
N ASP A 468 10.66 -36.11 -2.65
CA ASP A 468 9.35 -36.47 -2.11
C ASP A 468 8.60 -35.27 -1.48
N GLY A 469 9.25 -34.11 -1.36
CA GLY A 469 8.65 -32.85 -0.96
C GLY A 469 9.58 -31.94 -0.13
N ASP A 470 9.36 -30.63 -0.24
CA ASP A 470 10.18 -29.64 0.47
C ASP A 470 9.69 -29.44 1.91
N ARG A 471 10.62 -29.24 2.84
CA ARG A 471 10.37 -28.88 4.24
C ARG A 471 11.10 -27.59 4.59
N VAL A 472 10.45 -26.71 5.35
CA VAL A 472 11.04 -25.47 5.85
C VAL A 472 10.86 -25.44 7.36
N THR A 473 11.94 -25.17 8.09
CA THR A 473 11.93 -25.06 9.55
C THR A 473 12.73 -23.83 9.95
N ASN A 474 12.11 -22.95 10.73
CA ASN A 474 12.80 -21.77 11.24
C ASN A 474 13.82 -22.16 12.32
N TRP A 475 14.94 -21.44 12.42
CA TRP A 475 15.97 -21.73 13.41
C TRP A 475 15.41 -21.72 14.84
N THR A 476 14.46 -20.83 15.15
CA THR A 476 13.83 -20.75 16.48
C THR A 476 13.02 -21.99 16.86
N GLU A 477 12.60 -22.80 15.88
CA GLU A 477 11.92 -24.09 16.13
C GLU A 477 12.92 -25.22 16.45
N LEU A 478 14.19 -25.04 16.04
CA LEU A 478 15.28 -26.00 16.26
C LEU A 478 16.07 -25.69 17.54
N ASP A 479 16.15 -24.42 17.91
CA ASP A 479 16.85 -23.94 19.10
C ASP A 479 16.20 -22.67 19.66
N ASP A 480 16.05 -22.59 20.98
CA ASP A 480 15.37 -21.48 21.68
C ASP A 480 16.22 -20.19 21.75
N SER A 481 17.38 -20.12 21.08
CA SER A 481 18.18 -18.89 21.03
C SER A 481 17.49 -17.81 20.19
N GLY A 482 17.46 -16.58 20.71
CA GLY A 482 17.00 -15.43 19.92
C GLY A 482 18.03 -14.95 18.89
N THR A 483 19.27 -15.46 18.92
CA THR A 483 20.34 -15.04 18.01
C THR A 483 21.32 -16.19 17.83
N VAL A 484 21.62 -16.48 16.56
CA VAL A 484 22.60 -17.44 16.09
C VAL A 484 23.97 -16.79 16.04
N THR A 485 24.88 -17.32 16.84
CA THR A 485 26.24 -16.85 17.01
C THR A 485 27.26 -17.96 16.76
N GLN A 486 28.54 -17.60 16.64
CA GLN A 486 29.60 -18.57 16.39
C GLN A 486 29.63 -19.67 17.46
N GLY A 487 29.53 -20.92 17.02
CA GLY A 487 29.49 -22.11 17.85
C GLY A 487 28.10 -22.70 18.01
N ASP A 488 27.04 -21.93 17.73
CA ASP A 488 25.67 -22.41 17.80
C ASP A 488 25.43 -23.45 16.71
N THR A 489 24.68 -24.49 17.06
CA THR A 489 24.48 -25.68 16.23
C THR A 489 23.05 -26.17 16.37
N VAL A 490 22.41 -26.43 15.24
CA VAL A 490 21.10 -27.11 15.17
C VAL A 490 21.23 -28.43 14.45
N THR A 491 20.25 -29.31 14.68
CA THR A 491 20.15 -30.61 14.01
C THR A 491 18.80 -30.69 13.32
N VAL A 492 18.79 -31.15 12.07
CA VAL A 492 17.58 -31.35 11.27
C VAL A 492 17.47 -32.80 10.86
N ASP A 493 16.34 -33.41 11.13
CA ASP A 493 16.07 -34.81 10.78
C ASP A 493 16.00 -34.99 9.26
N VAL A 494 16.76 -35.96 8.75
CA VAL A 494 16.74 -36.39 7.34
C VAL A 494 16.57 -37.90 7.26
N SER A 495 16.03 -38.36 6.15
CA SER A 495 15.72 -39.77 5.91
C SER A 495 16.17 -40.18 4.51
N GLU A 496 16.08 -41.47 4.19
CA GLU A 496 16.31 -41.98 2.82
C GLU A 496 15.43 -41.28 1.77
N ALA A 497 14.22 -40.84 2.15
CA ALA A 497 13.34 -40.07 1.25
C ALA A 497 13.93 -38.70 0.88
N ASP A 498 14.85 -38.17 1.69
CA ASP A 498 15.56 -36.92 1.42
C ASP A 498 16.84 -37.14 0.58
N GLU A 499 17.22 -38.39 0.30
CA GLU A 499 18.41 -38.71 -0.48
C GLU A 499 18.34 -38.14 -1.90
N GLY A 500 19.44 -37.53 -2.36
CA GLY A 500 19.50 -36.83 -3.63
C GLY A 500 18.90 -35.43 -3.60
N GLY A 501 18.33 -35.00 -2.45
CA GLY A 501 17.87 -33.65 -2.17
C GLY A 501 18.98 -32.65 -1.84
N ARG A 502 18.59 -31.50 -1.28
CA ARG A 502 19.51 -30.43 -0.84
C ARG A 502 19.08 -29.87 0.51
N ILE A 503 20.06 -29.51 1.34
CA ILE A 503 19.83 -28.72 2.55
C ILE A 503 20.36 -27.31 2.32
N ARG A 504 19.48 -26.32 2.51
CA ARG A 504 19.76 -24.90 2.29
C ARG A 504 19.49 -24.12 3.56
N LEU A 505 20.34 -23.13 3.82
CA LEU A 505 20.14 -22.17 4.88
C LEU A 505 19.81 -20.82 4.25
N VAL A 506 18.63 -20.30 4.53
CA VAL A 506 18.04 -19.14 3.85
C VAL A 506 17.90 -17.98 4.83
N TRP A 507 18.42 -16.83 4.41
CA TRP A 507 18.18 -15.54 5.06
C TRP A 507 16.81 -15.03 4.63
N THR A 508 15.83 -15.04 5.54
CA THR A 508 14.43 -14.79 5.18
C THR A 508 14.10 -13.36 4.73
N PRO A 509 14.78 -12.28 5.20
CA PRO A 509 14.44 -10.92 4.78
C PRO A 509 14.49 -10.66 3.28
N ASP A 510 15.36 -11.34 2.54
CA ASP A 510 15.45 -11.21 1.08
C ASP A 510 15.50 -12.56 0.34
N GLY A 511 15.37 -13.69 1.05
CA GLY A 511 15.44 -15.04 0.50
C GLY A 511 16.84 -15.48 0.07
N THR A 512 17.90 -14.76 0.46
CA THR A 512 19.27 -15.09 0.05
C THR A 512 19.76 -16.39 0.68
N LEU A 513 20.39 -17.23 -0.14
CA LEU A 513 21.05 -18.45 0.33
C LEU A 513 22.36 -18.13 1.06
N LEU A 514 22.45 -18.54 2.33
CA LEU A 514 23.67 -18.47 3.14
C LEU A 514 24.52 -19.74 3.00
N SER A 515 23.86 -20.90 2.88
CA SER A 515 24.51 -22.20 2.68
C SER A 515 23.64 -23.09 1.79
N ASP A 516 24.25 -23.94 0.98
CA ASP A 516 23.55 -24.87 0.09
C ASP A 516 24.41 -26.12 -0.16
N HIS A 517 23.97 -27.27 0.36
CA HIS A 517 24.72 -28.53 0.31
C HIS A 517 23.81 -29.66 -0.21
N PRO A 518 24.29 -30.52 -1.13
CA PRO A 518 23.55 -31.72 -1.49
C PRO A 518 23.44 -32.64 -0.27
N ILE A 519 22.28 -33.27 -0.08
CA ILE A 519 22.09 -34.26 0.98
C ILE A 519 22.86 -35.51 0.57
N ALA A 520 23.96 -35.76 1.26
CA ALA A 520 24.75 -36.97 1.12
C ALA A 520 24.73 -37.67 2.48
N ILE A 521 23.91 -38.72 2.60
CA ILE A 521 23.90 -39.56 3.79
C ILE A 521 25.26 -40.28 3.81
N ASP A 522 26.18 -39.83 4.67
CA ASP A 522 27.50 -40.44 4.82
C ASP A 522 27.38 -41.73 5.62
N ALA A 523 26.79 -42.72 4.99
CA ALA A 523 26.63 -44.05 5.56
C ALA A 523 27.94 -44.81 5.36
N THR A 524 28.93 -44.54 6.24
CA THR A 524 30.13 -45.37 6.32
C THR A 524 29.70 -46.77 6.81
N PRO A 525 29.90 -47.84 6.02
CA PRO A 525 29.48 -49.18 6.43
C PRO A 525 30.10 -49.57 7.77
N PRO A 526 29.33 -50.22 8.67
CA PRO A 526 29.83 -50.65 9.95
C PRO A 526 30.98 -51.65 9.75
N ASN A 527 32.05 -51.50 10.51
CA ASN A 527 33.19 -52.42 10.44
C ASN A 527 32.87 -53.68 11.25
N THR A 528 32.10 -54.58 10.65
CA THR A 528 31.62 -55.81 11.27
C THR A 528 32.04 -57.06 10.49
N THR A 529 31.93 -58.20 11.16
CA THR A 529 32.15 -59.54 10.59
C THR A 529 31.06 -60.46 11.09
N PHE A 530 30.48 -61.26 10.19
CA PHE A 530 29.46 -62.25 10.52
C PHE A 530 29.97 -63.67 10.27
N ASP A 531 29.63 -64.58 11.18
CA ASP A 531 29.83 -66.01 11.01
C ASP A 531 28.49 -66.66 10.62
N VAL A 532 28.48 -67.44 9.54
CA VAL A 532 27.30 -68.20 9.08
C VAL A 532 27.53 -69.69 9.25
N GLY A 533 26.73 -70.32 10.11
CA GLY A 533 26.72 -71.78 10.32
C GLY A 533 25.49 -72.44 9.69
N PHE A 534 25.68 -73.51 8.92
CA PHE A 534 24.60 -74.28 8.32
C PHE A 534 24.36 -75.60 9.07
N ASP A 535 23.12 -75.87 9.46
CA ASP A 535 22.70 -77.20 9.94
C ASP A 535 21.90 -77.91 8.84
N PRO A 536 22.53 -78.85 8.13
CA PRO A 536 21.87 -79.53 7.03
C PRO A 536 20.77 -80.50 7.49
N GLY A 537 20.85 -81.01 8.72
CA GLY A 537 19.86 -81.93 9.26
C GLY A 537 18.57 -81.23 9.69
N ALA A 538 18.66 -79.93 9.98
CA ALA A 538 17.55 -79.10 10.40
C ALA A 538 17.04 -78.15 9.30
N ASP A 539 17.71 -78.09 8.14
CA ASP A 539 17.48 -77.10 7.08
C ASP A 539 17.49 -75.66 7.63
N THR A 540 18.48 -75.30 8.46
CA THR A 540 18.60 -73.95 9.02
C THR A 540 19.98 -73.34 8.80
N ALA A 541 20.03 -72.00 8.82
CA ALA A 541 21.28 -71.25 8.95
C ALA A 541 21.24 -70.37 10.20
N THR A 542 22.32 -70.38 10.97
CA THR A 542 22.54 -69.45 12.08
C THR A 542 23.53 -68.39 11.63
N VAL A 543 23.10 -67.14 11.64
CA VAL A 543 23.94 -65.96 11.38
C VAL A 543 24.30 -65.34 12.72
N ARG A 544 25.61 -65.17 12.97
CA ARG A 544 26.12 -64.60 14.21
C ARG A 544 26.98 -63.39 13.93
N HIS A 545 26.74 -62.29 14.64
CA HIS A 545 27.62 -61.13 14.63
C HIS A 545 28.92 -61.49 15.37
N ALA A 546 30.01 -61.75 14.65
CA ALA A 546 31.23 -62.34 15.20
C ALA A 546 32.10 -61.30 15.94
N ALA A 547 32.32 -60.13 15.33
CA ALA A 547 33.10 -59.02 15.87
C ALA A 547 32.78 -57.71 15.14
N GLY A 548 33.18 -56.58 15.73
CA GLY A 548 33.07 -55.26 15.10
C GLY A 548 32.15 -54.28 15.83
N ASP A 549 31.67 -53.29 15.08
CA ASP A 549 30.71 -52.27 15.54
C ASP A 549 29.36 -52.89 15.87
N SER A 550 28.58 -52.27 16.77
CA SER A 550 27.19 -52.69 17.01
C SER A 550 26.27 -51.97 16.02
N ILE A 551 25.22 -52.64 15.57
CA ILE A 551 24.33 -52.15 14.50
C ILE A 551 22.88 -52.19 15.00
N PRO A 552 22.07 -51.15 14.83
CA PRO A 552 20.64 -51.22 15.10
C PRO A 552 19.99 -52.39 14.36
N ALA A 553 19.08 -53.11 15.02
CA ALA A 553 18.51 -54.35 14.46
C ALA A 553 17.52 -54.10 13.31
N ASP A 554 16.97 -52.89 13.22
CA ASP A 554 16.15 -52.41 12.11
C ASP A 554 16.98 -52.01 10.88
N GLU A 555 18.29 -51.81 11.04
CA GLU A 555 19.23 -51.52 9.94
C GLU A 555 19.85 -52.78 9.29
N LEU A 556 19.54 -53.97 9.81
CA LEU A 556 20.06 -55.23 9.30
C LEU A 556 18.96 -56.11 8.71
N GLU A 557 19.22 -56.64 7.52
CA GLU A 557 18.33 -57.58 6.83
C GLU A 557 19.09 -58.84 6.39
N LEU A 558 18.48 -60.01 6.58
CA LEU A 558 18.97 -61.26 6.03
C LEU A 558 18.26 -61.57 4.71
N ILE A 559 19.03 -61.66 3.63
CA ILE A 559 18.51 -61.91 2.27
C ILE A 559 18.94 -63.29 1.81
N VAL A 560 17.97 -64.16 1.58
CA VAL A 560 18.17 -65.45 0.92
C VAL A 560 17.82 -65.30 -0.57
N THR A 561 18.84 -65.33 -1.41
CA THR A 561 18.72 -65.20 -2.86
C THR A 561 18.53 -66.56 -3.52
N GLY A 562 17.43 -66.74 -4.26
CA GLY A 562 17.05 -67.96 -4.97
C GLY A 562 16.16 -67.65 -6.19
N PRO A 563 15.31 -68.58 -6.67
CA PRO A 563 14.28 -68.29 -7.67
C PRO A 563 13.33 -67.16 -7.24
N GLU A 564 13.07 -67.09 -5.93
CA GLU A 564 12.35 -66.02 -5.27
C GLU A 564 13.24 -65.49 -4.13
N ASN A 565 13.54 -64.20 -4.14
CA ASN A 565 14.30 -63.57 -3.06
C ASN A 565 13.40 -63.48 -1.82
N ARG A 566 13.95 -63.89 -0.67
CA ARG A 566 13.27 -63.78 0.62
C ARG A 566 14.13 -62.93 1.53
N SER A 567 13.55 -61.90 2.10
CA SER A 567 14.25 -60.99 3.02
C SER A 567 13.57 -61.01 4.39
N ARG A 568 14.38 -60.90 5.45
CA ARG A 568 13.94 -60.91 6.85
C ARG A 568 14.75 -59.89 7.64
N PRO A 569 14.12 -58.80 8.13
CA PRO A 569 14.77 -57.88 9.05
C PRO A 569 15.27 -58.61 10.30
N TRP A 570 16.43 -58.22 10.84
CA TRP A 570 17.00 -58.86 12.03
C TRP A 570 16.06 -58.74 13.24
N GLN A 571 15.39 -57.59 13.39
CA GLN A 571 14.37 -57.34 14.42
C GLN A 571 13.14 -58.28 14.36
N GLU A 572 12.87 -58.95 13.23
CA GLU A 572 11.81 -59.98 13.18
C GLU A 572 12.30 -61.33 13.74
N LEU A 573 13.61 -61.51 13.87
CA LEU A 573 14.27 -62.75 14.24
C LEU A 573 14.84 -62.73 15.68
N SER A 574 15.05 -61.55 16.24
CA SER A 574 15.45 -61.32 17.64
C SER A 574 14.63 -60.18 18.27
N ASP A 575 14.46 -60.22 19.59
CA ASP A 575 13.83 -59.16 20.38
C ASP A 575 14.81 -58.01 20.74
N ASP A 576 16.05 -58.06 20.24
CA ASP A 576 17.08 -57.05 20.54
C ASP A 576 17.00 -55.85 19.58
N ASP A 577 16.99 -54.64 20.12
CA ASP A 577 17.00 -53.39 19.32
C ASP A 577 18.38 -53.09 18.70
N VAL A 578 19.45 -53.73 19.19
CA VAL A 578 20.84 -53.51 18.74
C VAL A 578 21.58 -54.84 18.67
N VAL A 579 22.13 -55.14 17.50
CA VAL A 579 22.95 -56.33 17.23
C VAL A 579 24.41 -56.06 17.63
N ARG A 580 24.92 -56.87 18.56
CA ARG A 580 26.27 -56.76 19.12
C ARG A 580 27.11 -58.00 18.82
N PRO A 581 28.46 -57.90 18.92
CA PRO A 581 29.32 -59.06 18.89
C PRO A 581 28.89 -60.16 19.86
N GLY A 582 28.52 -61.31 19.31
CA GLY A 582 28.04 -62.48 20.02
C GLY A 582 26.60 -62.86 19.69
N ASP A 583 25.78 -61.89 19.27
CA ASP A 583 24.35 -62.07 18.98
C ASP A 583 24.15 -62.90 17.73
N ALA A 584 23.10 -63.72 17.71
CA ALA A 584 22.84 -64.65 16.63
C ALA A 584 21.34 -64.87 16.40
N VAL A 585 20.97 -65.03 15.14
CA VAL A 585 19.62 -65.39 14.71
C VAL A 585 19.68 -66.65 13.86
N THR A 586 18.59 -67.41 13.83
CA THR A 586 18.48 -68.63 13.01
C THR A 586 17.30 -68.49 12.05
N ILE A 587 17.55 -68.77 10.78
CA ILE A 587 16.53 -68.74 9.72
C ILE A 587 16.26 -70.15 9.17
N ASP A 588 15.02 -70.38 8.76
CA ASP A 588 14.57 -71.61 8.14
C ASP A 588 14.83 -71.59 6.61
N LEU A 589 15.48 -72.65 6.14
CA LEU A 589 15.84 -72.88 4.74
C LEU A 589 15.00 -74.01 4.10
N SER A 590 14.00 -74.58 4.78
CA SER A 590 13.26 -75.77 4.34
C SER A 590 12.57 -75.67 2.97
N GLU A 591 12.42 -74.48 2.40
CA GLU A 591 11.82 -74.24 1.08
C GLU A 591 12.84 -74.10 -0.06
N ARG A 592 14.08 -74.56 0.12
CA ARG A 592 15.20 -74.28 -0.81
C ARG A 592 15.26 -75.14 -2.07
N ASP A 593 15.81 -74.52 -3.13
CA ASP A 593 16.30 -75.16 -4.36
C ASP A 593 17.85 -75.09 -4.45
N SER A 594 18.43 -75.91 -5.34
CA SER A 594 19.89 -76.16 -5.43
C SER A 594 20.73 -75.05 -6.06
N TRP A 595 20.75 -73.82 -5.52
CA TRP A 595 21.72 -72.75 -5.91
C TRP A 595 21.63 -71.45 -5.07
N TRP A 596 21.17 -71.51 -3.83
CA TRP A 596 20.86 -70.30 -3.05
C TRP A 596 22.07 -69.66 -2.37
N HIS A 597 21.99 -68.35 -2.13
CA HIS A 597 22.94 -67.55 -1.36
C HIS A 597 22.25 -66.92 -0.15
N LEU A 598 22.95 -66.79 0.98
CA LEU A 598 22.53 -66.03 2.14
C LEU A 598 23.45 -64.81 2.26
N ALA A 599 22.87 -63.61 2.33
CA ALA A 599 23.58 -62.36 2.56
C ALA A 599 23.07 -61.68 3.84
N VAL A 600 23.97 -61.00 4.54
CA VAL A 600 23.68 -60.06 5.62
C VAL A 600 23.83 -58.66 5.05
N TRP A 601 22.73 -57.92 5.04
CA TRP A 601 22.62 -56.65 4.34
C TRP A 601 22.43 -55.50 5.34
N TRP A 602 23.17 -54.41 5.17
CA TRP A 602 22.97 -53.17 5.90
C TRP A 602 22.09 -52.24 5.07
N THR A 603 20.88 -51.98 5.56
CA THR A 603 19.83 -51.32 4.77
C THR A 603 20.13 -49.84 4.54
N VAL A 604 20.78 -49.15 5.49
CA VAL A 604 21.06 -47.70 5.44
C VAL A 604 21.82 -47.25 4.19
N ALA A 605 22.66 -48.12 3.62
CA ALA A 605 23.44 -47.81 2.42
C ALA A 605 23.30 -48.85 1.31
N ASP A 606 22.37 -49.80 1.47
CA ASP A 606 22.21 -50.95 0.56
C ASP A 606 23.53 -51.74 0.37
N ILE A 607 24.23 -52.05 1.47
CA ILE A 607 25.56 -52.70 1.44
C ILE A 607 25.49 -54.16 1.91
N ASP A 608 26.02 -55.07 1.09
CA ASP A 608 26.32 -56.46 1.48
C ASP A 608 27.49 -56.48 2.49
N LEU A 609 27.19 -56.81 3.74
CA LEU A 609 28.20 -56.95 4.80
C LEU A 609 28.86 -58.33 4.78
N GLU A 610 28.13 -59.38 4.39
CA GLU A 610 28.63 -60.76 4.31
C GLU A 610 27.71 -61.59 3.42
N SER A 611 28.27 -62.28 2.42
CA SER A 611 27.52 -63.22 1.58
C SER A 611 28.17 -64.59 1.47
N VAL A 612 27.39 -65.63 1.78
CA VAL A 612 27.84 -67.02 1.81
C VAL A 612 26.93 -67.87 0.92
N ARG A 613 27.54 -68.74 0.11
CA ARG A 613 26.80 -69.73 -0.68
C ARG A 613 26.26 -70.82 0.25
N ILE A 614 24.96 -71.10 0.16
CA ILE A 614 24.33 -72.18 0.92
C ILE A 614 24.81 -73.52 0.34
N PRO A 615 25.37 -74.43 1.15
CA PRO A 615 25.84 -75.72 0.65
C PRO A 615 24.68 -76.57 0.11
N ASP A 616 24.95 -77.31 -0.96
CA ASP A 616 24.05 -78.36 -1.44
C ASP A 616 23.91 -79.40 -0.32
N LEU A 617 22.68 -79.78 0.05
CA LEU A 617 22.49 -80.89 1.00
C LEU A 617 22.15 -82.13 0.19
N ASP A 618 22.97 -83.16 0.38
CA ASP A 618 22.81 -84.49 -0.20
C ASP A 618 21.64 -85.27 0.42
#